data_AF-A0A523QSS7-F1
#
_entry.id   AF-A0A523QSS7-F1
#
_cell.length_a   1.000
_cell.length_b   1.000
_cell.length_c   1.000
_cell.angle_alpha   90.00
_cell.angle_beta   90.00
_cell.angle_gamma   90.00
#
_symmetry.space_group_name_H-M   'P 1'
#
loop_
_entity.id
_entity.type
_entity.pdbx_description
1 polymer ?
#
loop_
_entity_poly.entity_id
_entity_poly.type
_entity_poly.pdbx_seq_one_letter_code
_entity_poly.pdbx_strand_id
1 'polypeptide(L)'
;MINRMVRAFKNDLTLYPELKDDPDASSESLIVLLIIGGIFSVGTWVVSPGTSVEYILDIPIWFVSMIAAYLMIAIIAWVIGSLLTSGEGSFDQVRIALAYGYTPIILSIIPLVGILFSLWALVTISSA
;
A
#
# COMPACT_ATOMS: atom_id res chain seq x y z
N MET A 1 8.00 12.73 0.83
CA MET A 1 7.79 11.28 0.61
C MET A 1 8.47 10.33 1.63
N ILE A 2 9.79 10.06 1.60
CA ILE A 2 10.40 8.98 2.43
C ILE A 2 10.21 9.17 3.95
N ASN A 3 10.34 10.40 4.47
CA ASN A 3 10.04 10.65 5.89
C ASN A 3 8.60 10.31 6.25
N ARG A 4 7.64 10.56 5.35
CA ARG A 4 6.22 10.24 5.53
C ARG A 4 5.99 8.74 5.50
N MET A 5 6.66 8.03 4.59
CA MET A 5 6.70 6.57 4.57
C MET A 5 7.16 6.02 5.93
N VAL A 6 8.31 6.49 6.45
CA VAL A 6 8.84 6.07 7.76
C VAL A 6 7.89 6.40 8.92
N ARG A 7 7.20 7.54 8.87
CA ARG A 7 6.16 7.89 9.84
C ARG A 7 4.95 6.95 9.76
N ALA A 8 4.52 6.60 8.56
CA ALA A 8 3.45 5.62 8.34
C ALA A 8 3.85 4.24 8.87
N PHE A 9 5.10 3.80 8.64
CA PHE A 9 5.67 2.59 9.25
C PHE A 9 5.59 2.60 10.79
N LYS A 10 5.79 3.78 11.39
CA LYS A 10 5.73 3.98 12.84
C LYS A 10 4.30 4.18 13.36
N ASN A 11 3.27 4.00 12.53
CA ASN A 11 1.86 4.25 12.87
C ASN A 11 1.62 5.67 13.42
N ASP A 12 2.30 6.66 12.89
CA ASP A 12 2.07 8.05 13.27
C ASP A 12 0.71 8.55 12.75
N LEU A 13 -0.28 8.61 13.63
CA LEU A 13 -1.64 9.04 13.29
C LEU A 13 -1.73 10.50 12.83
N THR A 14 -0.76 11.35 13.22
CA THR A 14 -0.73 12.76 12.83
C THR A 14 -0.42 12.95 11.34
N LEU A 15 0.10 11.92 10.68
CA LEU A 15 0.43 11.95 9.26
C LEU A 15 -0.81 12.08 8.36
N TYR A 16 -1.91 11.38 8.67
CA TYR A 16 -3.07 11.32 7.78
C TYR A 16 -3.83 12.64 7.64
N PRO A 17 -4.02 13.44 8.71
CA PRO A 17 -4.49 14.82 8.59
C PRO A 17 -3.56 15.69 7.74
N GLU A 18 -2.24 15.58 7.90
CA GLU A 18 -1.28 16.36 7.10
C GLU A 18 -1.37 16.04 5.60
N LEU A 19 -1.55 14.75 5.25
CA LEU A 19 -1.68 14.30 3.87
C LEU A 19 -2.95 14.81 3.20
N LYS A 20 -3.99 15.13 3.98
CA LYS A 20 -5.27 15.64 3.47
C LYS A 20 -5.14 17.05 2.91
N ASP A 21 -4.33 17.89 3.56
CA ASP A 21 -4.19 19.31 3.25
C ASP A 21 -3.01 19.60 2.30
N ASP A 22 -2.22 18.58 1.95
CA ASP A 22 -1.05 18.72 1.09
C ASP A 22 -1.37 18.42 -0.39
N PRO A 23 -1.22 19.41 -1.31
CA PRO A 23 -1.45 19.20 -2.73
C PRO A 23 -0.46 18.20 -3.39
N ASP A 24 0.76 18.07 -2.86
CA ASP A 24 1.78 17.18 -3.43
C ASP A 24 1.56 15.70 -3.02
N ALA A 25 0.75 15.45 -1.99
CA ALA A 25 0.51 14.11 -1.45
C ALA A 25 -0.10 13.15 -2.48
N SER A 26 -0.89 13.68 -3.43
CA SER A 26 -1.49 12.87 -4.49
C SER A 26 -0.42 12.27 -5.41
N SER A 27 0.49 13.12 -5.92
CA SER A 27 1.60 12.67 -6.78
C SER A 27 2.58 11.77 -6.02
N GLU A 28 2.90 12.10 -4.76
CA GLU A 28 3.75 11.25 -3.93
C GLU A 28 3.13 9.86 -3.70
N SER A 29 1.82 9.78 -3.44
CA SER A 29 1.13 8.51 -3.19
C SER A 29 1.18 7.56 -4.39
N LEU A 30 1.17 8.11 -5.62
CA LEU A 30 1.32 7.32 -6.83
C LEU A 30 2.73 6.73 -6.93
N ILE A 31 3.76 7.51 -6.60
CA ILE A 31 5.14 7.03 -6.57
C ILE A 31 5.30 5.90 -5.53
N VAL A 32 4.72 6.07 -4.34
CA VAL A 32 4.71 5.03 -3.30
C VAL A 32 4.05 3.74 -3.81
N LEU A 33 2.90 3.86 -4.48
CA LEU A 33 2.20 2.71 -5.06
C LEU A 33 3.04 2.00 -6.14
N LEU A 34 3.71 2.76 -7.01
CA LEU A 34 4.59 2.19 -8.04
C LEU A 34 5.76 1.43 -7.41
N ILE A 35 6.36 1.96 -6.34
CA ILE A 35 7.44 1.30 -5.60
C ILE A 35 6.93 -0.01 -4.98
N ILE A 36 5.79 0.03 -4.28
CA ILE A 36 5.21 -1.16 -3.64
C ILE A 36 4.87 -2.23 -4.69
N GLY A 37 4.21 -1.84 -5.78
CA GLY A 37 3.85 -2.75 -6.86
C GLY A 37 5.06 -3.39 -7.51
N GLY A 38 6.13 -2.62 -7.77
CA GLY A 38 7.37 -3.14 -8.35
C GLY A 38 8.10 -4.10 -7.41
N ILE A 39 8.14 -3.78 -6.11
CA ILE A 39 8.73 -4.66 -5.10
C ILE A 39 7.94 -5.96 -4.97
N PHE A 40 6.60 -5.89 -5.01
CA PHE A 40 5.75 -7.06 -4.89
C PHE A 40 5.90 -7.99 -6.10
N SER A 41 5.92 -7.43 -7.32
CA SER A 41 6.06 -8.22 -8.55
C SER A 41 7.45 -8.86 -8.72
N VAL A 42 8.51 -8.21 -8.22
CA VAL A 42 9.86 -8.81 -8.19
C VAL A 42 9.97 -9.82 -7.04
N GLY A 43 9.40 -9.52 -5.88
CA GLY A 43 9.42 -10.40 -4.71
C GLY A 43 8.84 -11.78 -5.02
N THR A 44 7.68 -11.85 -5.70
CA THR A 44 7.05 -13.12 -6.10
C THR A 44 7.91 -13.95 -7.05
N TRP A 45 8.66 -13.29 -7.95
CA TRP A 45 9.60 -13.96 -8.86
C TRP A 45 10.77 -14.63 -8.12
N VAL A 46 11.29 -13.99 -7.07
CA VAL A 46 12.42 -14.52 -6.28
C VAL A 46 12.04 -15.77 -5.49
N VAL A 47 10.81 -15.86 -4.97
CA VAL A 47 10.36 -17.00 -4.14
C VAL A 47 9.93 -18.22 -4.97
N SER A 48 9.57 -18.02 -6.23
CA SER A 48 9.17 -19.09 -7.16
C SER A 48 9.90 -18.91 -8.50
N PRO A 49 11.20 -19.23 -8.58
CA PRO A 49 11.94 -19.08 -9.82
C PRO A 49 11.47 -20.13 -10.84
N GLY A 50 10.61 -19.74 -11.77
CA GLY A 50 10.33 -20.51 -12.98
C GLY A 50 11.39 -20.22 -14.06
N THR A 51 11.80 -21.24 -14.80
CA THR A 51 12.87 -21.16 -15.81
C THR A 51 12.38 -20.84 -17.23
N SER A 52 11.09 -20.54 -17.41
CA SER A 52 10.49 -20.29 -18.73
C SER A 52 10.39 -18.80 -19.07
N VAL A 53 10.39 -18.48 -20.37
CA VAL A 53 10.19 -17.12 -20.89
C VAL A 53 8.83 -16.54 -20.48
N GLU A 54 7.85 -17.40 -20.19
CA GLU A 54 6.54 -17.03 -19.65
C GLU A 54 6.65 -16.27 -18.31
N TYR A 55 7.63 -16.61 -17.47
CA TYR A 55 7.82 -15.98 -16.15
C TYR A 55 8.25 -14.50 -16.22
N ILE A 56 8.88 -14.06 -17.32
CA ILE A 56 9.25 -12.65 -17.50
C ILE A 56 8.02 -11.82 -17.90
N LEU A 57 7.09 -12.42 -18.65
CA LEU A 57 5.83 -11.79 -19.02
C LEU A 57 4.85 -11.71 -17.83
N ASP A 58 5.03 -12.57 -16.82
CA ASP A 58 4.21 -12.54 -15.61
C ASP A 58 4.48 -11.30 -14.73
N ILE A 59 5.69 -10.74 -14.72
CA ILE A 59 6.04 -9.55 -13.91
C ILE A 59 5.11 -8.35 -14.20
N PRO A 60 4.94 -7.89 -15.46
CA PRO A 60 4.02 -6.80 -15.74
C PRO A 60 2.55 -7.17 -15.50
N ILE A 61 2.16 -8.43 -15.69
CA ILE A 61 0.79 -8.90 -15.39
C ILE A 61 0.52 -8.77 -13.89
N TRP A 62 1.41 -9.30 -13.05
CA TRP A 62 1.33 -9.20 -11.59
C TRP A 62 1.31 -7.76 -11.10
N PHE A 63 2.14 -6.90 -11.69
CA PHE A 63 2.17 -5.48 -11.36
C PHE A 63 0.81 -4.81 -11.63
N VAL A 64 0.23 -5.03 -12.82
CA VAL A 64 -1.08 -4.48 -13.18
C VAL A 64 -2.19 -5.06 -12.29
N SER A 65 -2.17 -6.36 -12.03
CA SER A 65 -3.12 -7.02 -11.13
C SER A 65 -3.06 -6.46 -9.71
N MET A 66 -1.86 -6.18 -9.20
CA MET A 66 -1.65 -5.58 -7.87
C MET A 66 -2.23 -4.16 -7.80
N ILE A 67 -1.98 -3.32 -8.80
CA ILE A 67 -2.57 -1.97 -8.86
C ILE A 67 -4.09 -2.05 -8.96
N ALA A 68 -4.63 -2.96 -9.77
CA ALA A 68 -6.08 -3.14 -9.90
C ALA A 68 -6.72 -3.58 -8.58
N ALA A 69 -6.12 -4.56 -7.89
CA ALA A 69 -6.58 -5.02 -6.59
C ALA A 69 -6.51 -3.89 -5.53
N TYR A 70 -5.43 -3.12 -5.53
CA TYR A 70 -5.28 -1.95 -4.67
C TYR A 70 -6.38 -0.91 -4.89
N LEU A 71 -6.63 -0.53 -6.15
CA LEU A 71 -7.68 0.43 -6.49
C LEU A 71 -9.07 -0.10 -6.11
N MET A 72 -9.31 -1.40 -6.30
CA MET A 72 -10.55 -2.04 -5.87
C MET A 72 -10.74 -1.92 -4.36
N ILE A 73 -9.70 -2.18 -3.55
CA ILE A 73 -9.74 -2.01 -2.09
C ILE A 73 -9.96 -0.54 -1.72
N ALA A 74 -9.30 0.40 -2.39
CA ALA A 74 -9.50 1.83 -2.14
C ALA A 74 -10.95 2.27 -2.42
N ILE A 75 -11.56 1.75 -3.50
CA ILE A 75 -12.96 2.00 -3.84
C ILE A 75 -13.87 1.42 -2.75
N ILE A 76 -13.64 0.16 -2.36
CA ILE A 76 -14.43 -0.49 -1.30
C ILE A 76 -14.32 0.30 0.01
N ALA A 77 -13.11 0.69 0.42
CA ALA A 77 -12.89 1.47 1.62
C ALA A 77 -13.59 2.84 1.56
N TRP A 78 -13.55 3.52 0.41
CA TRP A 78 -14.25 4.79 0.23
C TRP A 78 -15.77 4.62 0.25
N VAL A 79 -16.32 3.59 -0.38
CA VAL A 79 -17.77 3.31 -0.37
C VAL A 79 -18.23 2.96 1.05
N ILE A 80 -17.54 2.05 1.74
CA ILE A 80 -17.88 1.69 3.12
C ILE A 80 -17.75 2.92 4.03
N GLY A 81 -16.67 3.68 3.92
CA GLY A 81 -16.46 4.90 4.69
C GLY A 81 -17.57 5.91 4.47
N SER A 82 -17.89 6.23 3.21
CA SER A 82 -18.94 7.19 2.86
C SER A 82 -20.33 6.78 3.35
N LEU A 83 -20.63 5.48 3.38
CA LEU A 83 -21.87 4.94 3.96
C LEU A 83 -21.92 5.09 5.50
N LEU A 84 -20.77 4.99 6.18
CA LEU A 84 -20.67 5.06 7.64
C LEU A 84 -20.56 6.50 8.18
N THR A 85 -19.90 7.40 7.45
CA THR A 85 -19.55 8.76 7.92
C THR A 85 -20.34 9.88 7.21
N SER A 86 -21.49 9.57 6.62
CA SER A 86 -22.34 10.55 5.91
C SER A 86 -21.64 11.27 4.75
N GLY A 87 -20.62 10.65 4.14
CA GLY A 87 -19.96 11.15 2.93
C GLY A 87 -18.80 12.14 3.13
N GLU A 88 -18.29 12.32 4.35
CA GLU A 88 -17.13 13.17 4.59
C GLU A 88 -15.82 12.48 4.18
N GLY A 89 -15.47 12.57 2.88
CA GLY A 89 -14.18 12.10 2.37
C GLY A 89 -14.16 11.88 0.86
N SER A 90 -13.10 12.35 0.19
CA SER A 90 -12.91 12.09 -1.24
C SER A 90 -12.20 10.77 -1.49
N PHE A 91 -12.44 10.17 -2.66
CA PHE A 91 -11.73 8.96 -3.07
C PHE A 91 -10.21 9.16 -3.08
N ASP A 92 -9.73 10.33 -3.52
CA ASP A 92 -8.29 10.66 -3.51
C ASP A 92 -7.70 10.64 -2.10
N GLN A 93 -8.42 11.18 -1.09
CA GLN A 93 -7.95 11.17 0.29
C GLN A 93 -7.81 9.74 0.84
N VAL A 94 -8.79 8.88 0.55
CA VAL A 94 -8.75 7.45 0.93
C VAL A 94 -7.60 6.75 0.23
N ARG A 95 -7.41 6.98 -1.09
CA ARG A 95 -6.31 6.41 -1.86
C ARG A 95 -4.96 6.85 -1.31
N ILE A 96 -4.78 8.13 -1.01
CA ILE A 96 -3.50 8.65 -0.48
C ILE A 96 -3.20 8.01 0.88
N ALA A 97 -4.18 8.00 1.78
CA ALA A 97 -4.04 7.39 3.10
C ALA A 97 -3.68 5.90 3.00
N LEU A 98 -4.35 5.17 2.10
CA LEU A 98 -4.11 3.75 1.89
C LEU A 98 -2.71 3.48 1.34
N ALA A 99 -2.21 4.28 0.38
CA ALA A 99 -0.87 4.10 -0.19
C ALA A 99 0.21 4.17 0.90
N TYR A 100 0.10 5.15 1.80
CA TYR A 100 1.01 5.29 2.93
C TYR A 100 0.79 4.20 4.00
N GLY A 101 -0.45 3.74 4.21
CA GLY A 101 -0.73 2.60 5.09
C GLY A 101 -0.11 1.28 4.60
N TYR A 102 0.04 1.10 3.29
CA TYR A 102 0.62 -0.10 2.67
C TYR A 102 2.16 -0.03 2.57
N THR A 103 2.79 1.09 2.92
CA THR A 103 4.25 1.24 2.90
C THR A 103 5.01 0.09 3.59
N PRO A 104 4.52 -0.49 4.71
CA PRO A 104 5.21 -1.59 5.36
C PRO A 104 5.48 -2.83 4.52
N ILE A 105 4.69 -3.03 3.48
CA ILE A 105 4.85 -4.15 2.54
C ILE A 105 6.17 -4.07 1.77
N ILE A 106 6.81 -2.89 1.64
CA ILE A 106 8.14 -2.76 1.02
C ILE A 106 9.17 -3.71 1.65
N LEU A 107 9.04 -3.98 2.95
CA LEU A 107 9.95 -4.87 3.65
C LEU A 107 9.67 -6.37 3.41
N SER A 108 8.60 -6.73 2.70
CA SER A 108 8.21 -8.12 2.45
C SER A 108 9.18 -8.89 1.56
N ILE A 109 10.12 -8.21 0.88
CA ILE A 109 11.24 -8.85 0.17
C ILE A 109 12.11 -9.68 1.13
N ILE A 110 12.19 -9.29 2.40
CA ILE A 110 12.97 -10.01 3.39
C ILE A 110 12.12 -11.18 3.92
N PRO A 111 12.53 -12.45 3.76
CA PRO A 111 11.69 -13.63 4.07
C PRO A 111 11.16 -13.69 5.50
N LEU A 112 11.86 -13.08 6.46
CA LEU A 112 11.47 -13.01 7.88
C LEU A 112 10.45 -11.91 8.18
N VAL A 113 10.28 -10.94 7.28
CA VAL A 113 9.41 -9.79 7.52
C VAL A 113 7.94 -10.14 7.34
N GLY A 114 7.59 -11.22 6.64
CA GLY A 114 6.19 -11.69 6.63
C GLY A 114 5.63 -11.88 8.05
N ILE A 115 6.42 -12.50 8.94
CA ILE A 115 6.08 -12.69 10.35
C ILE A 115 6.05 -11.34 11.10
N LEU A 116 7.01 -10.46 10.85
CA LEU A 116 7.05 -9.13 11.47
C LEU A 116 5.90 -8.24 11.00
N PHE A 117 5.46 -8.36 9.75
CA PHE A 117 4.29 -7.68 9.21
C PHE A 117 3.02 -8.22 9.83
N SER A 118 2.87 -9.54 10.00
CA SER A 118 1.74 -10.12 10.72
C SER A 118 1.69 -9.62 12.17
N LEU A 119 2.84 -9.53 12.85
CA LEU A 119 2.92 -8.97 14.21
C LEU A 119 2.60 -7.48 14.25
N TRP A 120 3.12 -6.71 13.29
CA TRP A 120 2.80 -5.29 13.16
C TRP A 120 1.31 -5.07 12.90
N ALA A 121 0.71 -5.80 11.95
CA ALA A 121 -0.71 -5.71 11.65
C ALA A 121 -1.57 -6.07 12.86
N LEU A 122 -1.19 -7.12 13.60
CA LEU A 122 -1.86 -7.50 14.85
C LEU A 122 -1.81 -6.37 15.89
N VAL A 123 -0.64 -5.75 16.10
CA VAL A 123 -0.49 -4.62 17.01
C VAL A 123 -1.34 -3.44 16.56
N THR A 124 -1.30 -3.09 15.28
CA THR A 124 -2.09 -1.99 14.72
C THR A 124 -3.59 -2.20 14.92
N ILE A 125 -4.09 -3.42 14.68
CA ILE A 125 -5.51 -3.76 14.90
C ILE A 125 -5.88 -3.68 16.40
N SER A 126 -4.96 -4.03 17.31
CA SER A 126 -5.21 -3.97 18.76
C SER A 126 -5.18 -2.54 19.34
N SER A 127 -4.56 -1.60 18.63
CA SER A 127 -4.41 -0.21 19.05
C SER A 127 -5.44 0.76 18.43
N ALA A 128 -6.27 0.26 17.51
CA ALA A 128 -7.38 1.00 16.89
C ALA A 128 -8.69 0.72 17.64
#